data_AF-A0A354M061-F1
#
_entry.id   AF-A0A354M061-F1
#
_cell.length_a   1.000
_cell.length_b   1.000
_cell.length_c   1.000
_cell.angle_alpha   90.00
_cell.angle_beta   90.00
_cell.angle_gamma   90.00
#
_symmetry.space_group_name_H-M   'P 1'
#
loop_
_entity.id
_entity.type
_entity.pdbx_description
1 polymer ?
#
loop_
_entity_poly.entity_id
_entity_poly.type
_entity_poly.pdbx_seq_one_letter_code
_entity_poly.pdbx_strand_id
1 'polypeptide(L)'
;MRKILFLFIVVVFFYGCSKDNEDKSNDAYQIEFVNGKEYTQTFYFGNHFIYSENNKVGTGCNIISSCNRLSFTIKDNEVGFYEICPPVDLRNEEIKLNENLDSQNFRYYLIADIHFSYPITSTLNMQLKSQWKIVIGRMEEYVYNGQIYNRLIIVE
;
A
#
# COMPACT_ATOMS: atom_id res chain seq x y z
N MET A 1 18.22 42.45 -62.80
CA MET A 1 17.52 43.47 -61.98
C MET A 1 16.89 42.77 -60.79
N ARG A 2 17.01 43.39 -59.61
CA ARG A 2 16.47 42.94 -58.30
C ARG A 2 14.96 42.65 -58.36
N LYS A 3 14.49 41.68 -57.56
CA LYS A 3 13.63 41.90 -56.37
C LYS A 3 13.22 40.56 -55.72
N ILE A 4 13.61 40.35 -54.46
CA ILE A 4 12.71 40.16 -53.28
C ILE A 4 12.06 38.76 -53.25
N LEU A 5 12.66 37.79 -52.56
CA LEU A 5 12.41 37.44 -51.14
C LEU A 5 10.96 36.98 -50.90
N PHE A 6 10.74 35.68 -50.66
CA PHE A 6 9.84 35.25 -49.59
C PHE A 6 10.28 33.89 -49.05
N LEU A 7 10.64 33.96 -47.77
CA LEU A 7 11.04 32.92 -46.85
C LEU A 7 9.75 32.20 -46.41
N PHE A 8 9.62 30.89 -46.61
CA PHE A 8 8.67 30.07 -45.86
C PHE A 8 9.42 28.90 -45.22
N ILE A 9 9.98 29.22 -44.06
CA ILE A 9 10.39 28.25 -43.05
C ILE A 9 9.10 27.80 -42.36
N VAL A 10 8.61 26.62 -42.70
CA VAL A 10 7.58 25.93 -41.90
C VAL A 10 8.32 24.93 -41.02
N VAL A 11 8.88 25.45 -39.94
CA VAL A 11 9.25 24.66 -38.78
C VAL A 11 7.97 24.54 -37.95
N VAL A 12 7.24 23.44 -38.11
CA VAL A 12 6.30 23.00 -37.08
C VAL A 12 6.99 21.91 -36.28
N PHE A 13 7.62 22.43 -35.25
CA PHE A 13 8.12 21.76 -34.07
C PHE A 13 7.02 20.92 -33.38
N PHE A 14 7.44 19.76 -32.87
CA PHE A 14 6.82 18.95 -31.80
C PHE A 14 5.51 18.20 -32.12
N TYR A 15 5.66 16.99 -32.66
CA TYR A 15 4.87 15.83 -32.22
C TYR A 15 5.82 14.74 -31.68
N GLY A 16 6.62 15.14 -30.69
CA GLY A 16 7.04 14.20 -29.68
C GLY A 16 5.86 14.03 -28.75
N CYS A 17 5.03 12.99 -28.96
CA CYS A 17 4.20 12.45 -27.88
C CYS A 17 5.14 11.76 -26.87
N SER A 18 5.98 12.55 -26.21
CA SER A 18 6.32 12.23 -24.83
C SER A 18 5.00 12.37 -24.08
N LYS A 19 4.43 11.25 -23.68
CA LYS A 19 3.40 11.22 -22.65
C LYS A 19 4.15 11.21 -21.31
N ASP A 20 4.92 12.26 -21.05
CA ASP A 20 5.32 12.63 -19.70
C ASP A 20 4.08 13.18 -19.01
N ASN A 21 3.26 12.27 -18.52
CA ASN A 21 2.19 12.53 -17.57
C ASN A 21 2.09 11.31 -16.66
N GLU A 22 2.98 11.28 -15.66
CA GLU A 22 2.62 11.21 -14.24
C GLU A 22 3.90 10.95 -13.44
N ASP A 23 4.63 12.03 -13.19
CA ASP A 23 5.63 12.03 -12.12
C ASP A 23 4.90 12.27 -10.79
N LYS A 24 4.92 11.24 -9.93
CA LYS A 24 4.65 11.17 -8.46
C LYS A 24 3.75 9.99 -8.06
N SER A 25 4.35 8.81 -7.85
CA SER A 25 4.04 7.85 -6.75
C SER A 25 4.57 6.42 -6.96
N ASN A 26 5.24 6.09 -8.08
CA ASN A 26 5.64 4.70 -8.34
C ASN A 26 6.78 4.14 -7.44
N ASP A 27 7.54 4.99 -6.74
CA ASP A 27 8.73 4.53 -6.02
C ASP A 27 8.45 3.71 -4.76
N ALA A 28 7.32 3.96 -4.06
CA ALA A 28 7.00 3.25 -2.82
C ALA A 28 6.82 1.73 -3.04
N TYR A 29 6.41 1.33 -4.25
CA TYR A 29 6.09 -0.06 -4.56
C TYR A 29 7.28 -0.85 -5.12
N GLN A 30 8.34 -0.17 -5.56
CA GLN A 30 9.54 -0.77 -6.15
C GLN A 30 10.70 -0.95 -5.16
N ILE A 31 10.47 -0.74 -3.86
CA ILE A 31 11.52 -0.86 -2.84
C ILE A 31 12.10 -2.27 -2.82
N GLU A 32 13.40 -2.41 -3.09
CA GLU A 32 14.14 -3.64 -2.82
C GLU A 32 14.47 -3.69 -1.32
N PHE A 33 13.89 -4.67 -0.61
CA PHE A 33 14.15 -4.85 0.82
C PHE A 33 15.50 -5.51 1.05
N VAL A 34 16.34 -4.87 1.85
CA VAL A 34 17.70 -5.32 2.17
C VAL A 34 17.78 -5.71 3.63
N ASN A 35 18.34 -6.88 3.91
CA ASN A 35 18.51 -7.39 5.27
C ASN A 35 19.29 -6.40 6.15
N GLY A 36 18.81 -6.18 7.37
CA GLY A 36 19.38 -5.26 8.35
C GLY A 36 19.06 -3.79 8.11
N LYS A 37 18.19 -3.45 7.15
CA LYS A 37 17.75 -2.07 6.90
C LYS A 37 16.40 -1.78 7.53
N GLU A 38 16.17 -0.52 7.84
CA GLU A 38 14.91 -0.02 8.37
C GLU A 38 14.09 0.66 7.27
N TYR A 39 12.78 0.50 7.34
CA TYR A 39 11.82 1.02 6.39
C TYR A 39 10.61 1.57 7.10
N THR A 40 9.93 2.54 6.50
CA THR A 40 8.56 2.92 6.86
C THR A 40 7.69 2.69 5.63
N GLN A 41 6.63 1.91 5.78
CA GLN A 41 5.65 1.69 4.70
C GLN A 41 4.24 1.76 5.22
N THR A 42 3.32 2.10 4.33
CA THR A 42 1.89 1.93 4.55
C THR A 42 1.54 0.44 4.50
N PHE A 43 0.91 -0.04 5.56
CA PHE A 43 0.27 -1.35 5.65
C PHE A 43 -1.25 -1.17 5.67
N TYR A 44 -1.96 -2.17 5.16
CA TYR A 44 -3.39 -2.29 5.32
C TYR A 44 -3.74 -3.51 6.17
N PHE A 45 -4.88 -3.44 6.86
CA PHE A 45 -5.44 -4.56 7.58
C PHE A 45 -5.98 -5.60 6.58
N GLY A 46 -5.43 -6.80 6.59
CA GLY A 46 -5.85 -7.89 5.72
C GLY A 46 -7.08 -8.59 6.26
N ASN A 47 -6.98 -9.15 7.46
CA ASN A 47 -8.07 -9.86 8.10
C ASN A 47 -7.83 -10.09 9.60
N HIS A 48 -8.92 -10.36 10.30
CA HIS A 48 -8.89 -10.98 11.62
C HIS A 48 -8.90 -12.51 11.46
N PHE A 49 -8.33 -13.23 12.42
CA PHE A 49 -8.45 -14.68 12.46
C PHE A 49 -8.56 -15.19 13.90
N ILE A 50 -9.15 -16.37 14.03
CA ILE A 50 -9.22 -17.13 15.29
C ILE A 50 -8.22 -18.27 15.18
N TYR A 51 -7.49 -18.54 16.25
CA TYR A 51 -6.58 -19.67 16.33
C TYR A 51 -6.79 -20.45 17.63
N SER A 52 -6.34 -21.71 17.63
CA SER A 52 -6.28 -22.52 18.84
C SER A 52 -4.87 -23.07 19.03
N GLU A 53 -4.33 -22.85 20.22
CA GLU A 53 -2.98 -23.26 20.60
C GLU A 53 -2.93 -23.53 22.11
N ASN A 54 -2.25 -24.60 22.54
CA ASN A 54 -2.09 -24.94 23.95
C ASN A 54 -3.42 -24.96 24.75
N ASN A 55 -4.47 -25.55 24.18
CA ASN A 55 -5.83 -25.60 24.74
C ASN A 55 -6.46 -24.23 25.04
N LYS A 56 -5.97 -23.16 24.40
CA LYS A 56 -6.56 -21.82 24.44
C LYS A 56 -7.04 -21.45 23.04
N VAL A 57 -8.16 -20.72 23.00
CA VAL A 57 -8.63 -20.06 21.80
C VAL A 57 -8.20 -18.60 21.90
N GLY A 58 -7.55 -18.12 20.86
CA GLY A 58 -7.07 -16.74 20.76
C GLY A 58 -7.46 -16.13 19.43
N THR A 59 -7.10 -14.87 19.28
CA THR A 59 -7.40 -14.06 18.11
C THR A 59 -6.14 -13.41 17.55
N GLY A 60 -6.15 -13.10 16.26
CA GLY A 60 -5.02 -12.42 15.64
C GLY A 60 -5.43 -11.46 14.54
N CYS A 61 -4.46 -10.68 14.10
CA CYS A 61 -4.60 -9.78 12.97
C CYS A 61 -3.54 -10.10 11.91
N ASN A 62 -3.91 -9.93 10.65
CA ASN A 62 -2.98 -9.94 9.53
C ASN A 62 -2.89 -8.53 8.97
N ILE A 63 -1.66 -8.04 8.80
CA ILE A 63 -1.37 -6.77 8.13
C ILE A 63 -0.51 -7.05 6.90
N ILE A 64 -0.77 -6.32 5.82
CA ILE A 64 -0.12 -6.54 4.53
C ILE A 64 0.41 -5.20 4.05
N SER A 65 1.65 -5.15 3.54
CA SER A 65 2.18 -3.91 2.98
C SER A 65 1.33 -3.48 1.79
N SER A 66 1.19 -2.18 1.57
CA SER A 66 0.44 -1.64 0.42
C SER A 66 0.98 -2.12 -0.93
N CYS A 67 2.23 -2.57 -0.99
CA CYS A 67 2.83 -3.22 -2.17
C CYS A 67 2.59 -4.74 -2.25
N ASN A 68 1.97 -5.34 -1.24
CA ASN A 68 1.65 -6.78 -1.14
C ASN A 68 2.86 -7.71 -1.34
N ARG A 69 4.02 -7.24 -0.87
CA ARG A 69 5.26 -8.04 -0.83
C ARG A 69 5.63 -8.46 0.58
N LEU A 70 4.98 -7.91 1.59
CA LEU A 70 5.17 -8.24 2.99
C LEU A 70 3.81 -8.49 3.65
N SER A 71 3.68 -9.55 4.44
CA SER A 71 2.48 -9.86 5.23
C SER A 71 2.90 -10.40 6.59
N PHE A 72 2.21 -9.95 7.64
CA PHE A 72 2.53 -10.29 9.02
C PHE A 72 1.29 -10.66 9.79
N THR A 73 1.35 -11.83 10.41
CA THR A 73 0.33 -12.37 11.30
C THR A 73 0.77 -12.10 12.72
N ILE A 74 -0.08 -11.44 13.51
CA ILE A 74 0.19 -11.10 14.91
C ILE A 74 -0.93 -11.69 15.75
N LYS A 75 -0.59 -12.53 16.72
CA LYS A 75 -1.53 -13.14 17.67
C LYS A 75 -1.69 -12.26 18.91
N ASP A 76 -2.85 -12.34 19.56
CA ASP A 76 -3.18 -11.60 20.78
C ASP A 76 -2.32 -11.94 22.01
N ASN A 77 -1.58 -13.04 21.97
CA ASN A 77 -0.61 -13.42 22.98
C ASN A 77 0.82 -12.94 22.67
N GLU A 78 1.05 -12.32 21.51
CA GLU A 78 2.35 -11.74 21.12
C GLU A 78 2.46 -10.29 21.58
N VAL A 79 3.68 -9.88 21.96
CA VAL A 79 3.98 -8.48 22.28
C VAL A 79 3.72 -7.61 21.05
N GLY A 80 3.16 -6.42 21.21
CA GLY A 80 2.91 -5.52 20.09
C GLY A 80 1.54 -5.73 19.41
N PHE A 81 0.74 -6.72 19.82
CA PHE A 81 -0.58 -6.95 19.23
C PHE A 81 -1.49 -5.72 19.34
N TYR A 82 -1.64 -5.16 20.54
CA TYR A 82 -2.53 -4.02 20.78
C TYR A 82 -1.97 -2.70 20.23
N GLU A 83 -0.66 -2.63 20.03
CA GLU A 83 0.07 -1.48 19.51
C GLU A 83 0.08 -1.42 17.98
N ILE A 84 0.11 -2.59 17.31
CA ILE A 84 0.24 -2.68 15.87
C ILE A 84 -1.10 -2.98 15.20
N CYS A 85 -1.94 -3.86 15.75
CA CYS A 85 -3.22 -4.19 15.12
C CYS A 85 -4.21 -3.02 15.21
N PRO A 86 -5.08 -2.84 14.21
CA PRO A 86 -6.11 -1.79 14.26
C PRO A 86 -7.08 -2.06 15.42
N PRO A 87 -7.59 -1.01 16.11
CA PRO A 87 -8.62 -1.14 17.13
C PRO A 87 -9.88 -1.87 16.64
N VAL A 88 -10.55 -2.60 17.54
CA VAL A 88 -11.76 -3.40 17.22
C VAL A 88 -12.86 -2.53 16.60
N ASP A 89 -13.10 -1.34 17.15
CA ASP A 89 -14.18 -0.46 16.68
C ASP A 89 -13.95 0.01 15.24
N LEU A 90 -12.70 0.35 14.89
CA LEU A 90 -12.32 0.72 13.53
C LEU A 90 -12.47 -0.45 12.55
N ARG A 91 -12.15 -1.68 12.96
CA ARG A 91 -12.39 -2.88 12.13
C ARG A 91 -13.87 -3.08 11.87
N ASN A 92 -14.70 -2.93 12.90
CA ASN A 92 -16.15 -3.07 12.76
C ASN A 92 -16.74 -1.97 11.86
N GLU A 93 -16.19 -0.76 11.90
CA GLU A 93 -16.58 0.33 11.02
C GLU A 93 -16.20 0.06 9.56
N GLU A 94 -14.97 -0.37 9.28
CA GLU A 94 -14.52 -0.74 7.95
C GLU A 94 -15.36 -1.88 7.33
N ILE A 95 -15.68 -2.92 8.11
CA ILE A 95 -16.57 -4.00 7.69
C ILE A 95 -17.95 -3.45 7.30
N LYS A 96 -18.56 -2.62 8.15
CA LYS A 96 -19.88 -2.03 7.86
C LYS A 96 -19.85 -1.16 6.60
N LEU A 97 -18.81 -0.35 6.42
CA LEU A 97 -18.67 0.49 5.23
C LEU A 97 -18.57 -0.37 3.97
N ASN A 98 -17.80 -1.45 4.00
CA ASN A 98 -17.67 -2.39 2.88
C ASN A 98 -18.95 -3.20 2.61
N GLU A 99 -19.74 -3.56 3.63
CA GLU A 99 -21.05 -4.22 3.45
C GLU A 99 -22.07 -3.32 2.75
N ASN A 100 -21.96 -2.01 2.92
CA ASN A 100 -22.86 -1.02 2.32
C ASN A 100 -22.32 -0.42 1.01
N LEU A 101 -21.14 -0.83 0.56
CA LEU A 101 -20.50 -0.27 -0.62
C LEU A 101 -20.99 -0.97 -1.89
N ASP A 102 -21.77 -0.26 -2.70
CA ASP A 102 -22.21 -0.71 -4.02
C ASP A 102 -21.15 -0.37 -5.09
N SER A 103 -19.97 -0.96 -4.96
CA SER A 103 -18.87 -0.80 -5.92
C SER A 103 -18.07 -2.08 -6.07
N GLN A 104 -17.81 -2.47 -7.32
CA GLN A 104 -16.91 -3.59 -7.62
C GLN A 104 -15.43 -3.17 -7.66
N ASN A 105 -15.17 -1.87 -7.81
CA ASN A 105 -13.82 -1.36 -8.10
C ASN A 105 -13.13 -0.73 -6.89
N PHE A 106 -13.91 -0.31 -5.89
CA PHE A 106 -13.39 0.35 -4.70
C PHE A 106 -13.81 -0.41 -3.46
N ARG A 107 -12.99 -0.33 -2.42
CA ARG A 107 -13.25 -0.85 -1.09
C ARG A 107 -12.68 0.09 -0.04
N TYR A 108 -13.27 0.06 1.14
CA TYR A 108 -12.68 0.67 2.32
C TYR A 108 -11.55 -0.21 2.84
N TYR A 109 -10.46 0.43 3.26
CA TYR A 109 -9.30 -0.23 3.86
C TYR A 109 -8.93 0.50 5.13
N LEU A 110 -8.59 -0.25 6.16
CA LEU A 110 -7.84 0.29 7.29
C LEU A 110 -6.37 0.32 6.92
N ILE A 111 -5.73 1.48 7.04
CA ILE A 111 -4.31 1.65 6.78
C ILE A 111 -3.58 2.35 7.93
N ALA A 112 -2.30 2.06 8.06
CA ALA A 112 -1.37 2.81 8.88
C ALA A 112 0.06 2.70 8.34
N ASP A 113 0.86 3.73 8.59
CA ASP A 113 2.30 3.70 8.34
C ASP A 113 3.00 3.00 9.49
N ILE A 114 3.79 1.99 9.17
CA ILE A 114 4.53 1.18 10.12
C ILE A 114 6.01 1.23 9.75
N HIS A 115 6.81 1.57 10.75
CA HIS A 115 8.26 1.49 10.68
C HIS A 115 8.74 0.13 11.14
N PHE A 116 9.74 -0.44 10.47
CA PHE A 116 10.25 -1.77 10.81
C PHE A 116 11.70 -2.01 10.35
N SER A 117 12.38 -2.94 11.02
CA SER A 117 13.62 -3.56 10.53
C SER A 117 13.33 -4.78 9.63
N TYR A 118 14.01 -4.89 8.50
CA TYR A 118 13.88 -6.02 7.57
C TYR A 118 15.01 -7.07 7.76
N PRO A 119 14.73 -8.38 7.71
CA PRO A 119 13.40 -8.97 7.65
C PRO A 119 12.66 -8.74 8.97
N ILE A 120 11.33 -8.61 8.90
CA ILE A 120 10.51 -8.56 10.11
C ILE A 120 10.47 -9.97 10.69
N THR A 121 11.19 -10.17 11.78
CA THR A 121 11.26 -11.44 12.53
C THR A 121 10.44 -11.40 13.81
N SER A 122 10.03 -10.20 14.25
CA SER A 122 9.24 -9.97 15.45
C SER A 122 8.55 -8.61 15.36
N THR A 123 7.37 -8.52 15.97
CA THR A 123 6.63 -7.27 16.22
C THR A 123 7.39 -6.27 17.09
N LEU A 124 8.35 -6.70 17.91
CA LEU A 124 9.20 -5.81 18.71
C LEU A 124 10.02 -4.83 17.86
N ASN A 125 10.29 -5.20 16.60
CA ASN A 125 11.00 -4.35 15.66
C ASN A 125 10.04 -3.52 14.80
N MET A 126 8.75 -3.50 15.13
CA MET A 126 7.73 -2.72 14.43
C MET A 126 7.27 -1.56 15.30
N GLN A 127 7.03 -0.42 14.67
CA GLN A 127 6.49 0.75 15.33
C GLN A 127 5.44 1.40 14.45
N LEU A 128 4.23 1.53 15.00
CA LEU A 128 3.16 2.31 14.38
C LEU A 128 3.59 3.80 14.33
N LYS A 129 3.68 4.38 13.12
CA LYS A 129 4.06 5.79 12.90
C LYS A 129 2.87 6.69 12.61
N SER A 130 1.75 6.13 12.16
CA SER A 130 0.48 6.84 12.05
C SER A 130 -0.62 6.08 12.78
N GLN A 131 -1.64 6.78 13.28
CA GLN A 131 -2.84 6.11 13.74
C GLN A 131 -3.49 5.35 12.58
N TRP A 132 -4.20 4.25 12.90
CA TRP A 132 -5.03 3.56 11.93
C TRP A 132 -6.16 4.49 11.47
N LYS A 133 -6.39 4.54 10.15
CA LYS A 133 -7.46 5.30 9.54
C LYS A 133 -8.13 4.49 8.44
N ILE A 134 -9.41 4.76 8.22
CA ILE A 134 -10.17 4.21 7.10
C ILE A 134 -9.93 5.10 5.88
N VAL A 135 -9.65 4.48 4.74
CA VAL A 135 -9.51 5.13 3.43
C VAL A 135 -10.30 4.36 2.40
N ILE A 136 -10.63 4.98 1.28
CA ILE A 136 -11.15 4.26 0.11
C ILE A 136 -10.01 4.01 -0.89
N GLY A 137 -9.95 2.80 -1.43
CA GLY A 137 -8.90 2.41 -2.35
C GLY A 137 -9.31 1.29 -3.29
N ARG A 138 -8.37 0.86 -4.12
CA ARG A 138 -8.52 -0.26 -5.03
C ARG A 138 -7.22 -1.06 -5.12
N MET A 139 -7.33 -2.34 -5.48
CA MET A 139 -6.17 -3.15 -5.83
C MET A 139 -5.84 -2.98 -7.31
N GLU A 140 -4.56 -2.79 -7.61
CA GLU A 140 -4.05 -2.65 -8.97
C GLU A 140 -2.86 -3.60 -9.17
N GLU A 141 -2.84 -4.33 -10.27
CA GLU A 141 -1.73 -5.22 -10.60
C GLU A 141 -0.48 -4.41 -10.99
N TYR A 142 0.69 -4.88 -10.57
CA TYR A 142 1.99 -4.36 -11.02
C TYR A 142 3.03 -5.48 -11.12
N VAL A 143 4.06 -5.25 -11.92
CA VAL A 143 5.17 -6.20 -12.11
C VAL A 143 6.40 -5.73 -11.34
N TYR A 144 6.98 -6.63 -10.54
CA TYR A 144 8.25 -6.40 -9.85
C TYR A 144 9.14 -7.65 -10.00
N ASN A 145 10.36 -7.46 -10.50
CA ASN A 145 11.33 -8.55 -10.77
C ASN A 145 10.72 -9.74 -11.54
N GLY A 146 9.86 -9.45 -12.52
CA GLY A 146 9.22 -10.46 -13.37
C GLY A 146 8.03 -11.20 -12.72
N GLN A 147 7.63 -10.83 -11.50
CA GLN A 147 6.45 -11.39 -10.82
C GLN A 147 5.33 -10.35 -10.74
N ILE A 148 4.09 -10.82 -10.82
CA ILE A 148 2.88 -9.99 -10.71
C ILE A 148 2.47 -9.91 -9.23
N TYR A 149 2.24 -8.70 -8.76
CA TYR A 149 1.74 -8.40 -7.42
C TYR A 149 0.52 -7.47 -7.53
N ASN A 150 -0.27 -7.38 -6.46
CA ASN A 150 -1.35 -6.40 -6.36
C ASN A 150 -0.97 -5.31 -5.37
N ARG A 151 -1.03 -4.04 -5.74
CA ARG A 151 -0.82 -2.92 -4.83
C ARG A 151 -2.14 -2.26 -4.45
N LEU A 152 -2.22 -1.79 -3.22
CA LEU A 152 -3.30 -0.91 -2.78
C LEU A 152 -3.01 0.51 -3.26
N ILE A 153 -3.90 1.04 -4.09
CA ILE A 153 -3.97 2.44 -4.49
C ILE A 153 -5.03 3.13 -3.63
N ILE A 154 -4.58 4.09 -2.82
CA ILE A 154 -5.45 4.92 -1.98
C ILE A 154 -5.98 6.07 -2.83
N VAL A 155 -7.27 6.33 -2.78
CA VAL A 155 -7.93 7.37 -3.59
C VAL A 155 -8.39 8.54 -2.72
N GLU A 156 -8.95 8.27 -1.52
CA GLU A 156 -9.34 9.28 -0.53
C GLU A 156 -9.07 8.80 0.90
#